data_AF-A0A946B2P2-F1
#
_entry.id   AF-A0A946B2P2-F1
#
_cell.length_a   1.000
_cell.length_b   1.000
_cell.length_c   1.000
_cell.angle_alpha   90.00
_cell.angle_beta   90.00
_cell.angle_gamma   90.00
#
_symmetry.space_group_name_H-M   'P 1'
#
loop_
_entity.id
_entity.type
_entity.pdbx_description
1 polymer ?
#
loop_
_entity_poly.entity_id
_entity_poly.type
_entity_poly.pdbx_seq_one_letter_code
_entity_poly.pdbx_strand_id
1 'polypeptide(L)' 'MAKDTQDGIFIGANDGGAGPQFLTLKRANRHGLIAGATGTGKTVTLQNLAEAFSRAGTPVFLADVKGDLS' A
#
# COMPACT_ATOMS: atom_id res chain seq x y z
N MET A 1 -1.30 24.30 9.58
CA MET A 1 -2.40 23.92 8.67
C MET A 1 -1.88 22.78 7.80
N ALA A 2 -2.37 21.56 8.04
CA ALA A 2 -1.77 20.32 7.52
C ALA A 2 -1.80 20.28 5.98
N LYS A 3 -0.62 20.23 5.37
CA LYS A 3 -0.46 19.94 3.94
C LYS A 3 -0.51 18.43 3.72
N ASP A 4 -1.22 18.03 2.66
CA ASP A 4 -1.01 16.80 1.88
C ASP A 4 -1.63 15.47 2.36
N THR A 5 -2.92 15.47 2.71
CA THR A 5 -3.71 14.22 2.69
C THR A 5 -4.01 13.74 1.25
N GLN A 6 -3.81 14.60 0.23
CA GLN A 6 -4.08 14.27 -1.18
C GLN A 6 -2.90 13.61 -1.93
N ASP A 7 -1.67 13.63 -1.37
CA ASP A 7 -0.45 13.18 -2.08
C ASP A 7 0.12 11.84 -1.56
N GLY A 8 -0.69 10.99 -0.91
CA GLY A 8 -0.20 9.78 -0.26
C GLY A 8 -1.12 8.56 -0.38
N ILE A 9 -0.51 7.38 -0.41
CA ILE A 9 -1.20 6.09 -0.39
C ILE A 9 -1.43 5.69 1.07
N PHE A 10 -2.68 5.39 1.45
CA PHE A 10 -2.97 4.87 2.79
C PHE A 10 -2.33 3.49 2.99
N ILE A 11 -1.59 3.31 4.08
CA ILE A 11 -0.87 2.05 4.37
C ILE A 11 -1.26 1.40 5.71
N GLY A 12 -2.09 2.08 6.52
CA GLY A 12 -2.56 1.53 7.79
C GLY A 12 -2.81 2.62 8.84
N ALA A 13 -3.09 2.21 10.06
CA ALA A 13 -3.29 3.08 11.21
C ALA A 13 -2.75 2.38 12.46
N ASN A 14 -2.65 3.11 13.57
CA ASN A 14 -2.33 2.51 14.87
C ASN A 14 -3.50 1.65 15.37
N ASP A 15 -3.26 0.95 16.49
CA ASP A 15 -4.27 0.13 17.15
C ASP A 15 -5.59 0.88 17.35
N GLY A 16 -6.70 0.21 17.05
CA GLY A 16 -8.04 0.81 17.09
C GLY A 16 -8.36 1.77 15.93
N GLY A 17 -7.51 1.85 14.90
CA GLY A 17 -7.74 2.69 13.73
C GLY A 17 -7.33 4.16 13.91
N ALA A 18 -6.70 4.50 15.03
CA ALA A 18 -6.26 5.87 15.31
C ALA A 18 -4.99 6.24 14.52
N GLY A 19 -4.85 7.51 14.12
CA GLY A 19 -3.63 8.02 13.48
C GLY A 19 -3.31 7.35 12.14
N PRO A 20 -4.09 7.64 11.08
CA PRO A 20 -3.87 7.05 9.76
C PRO A 20 -2.47 7.39 9.22
N GLN A 21 -1.82 6.39 8.63
CA GLN A 21 -0.48 6.46 8.07
C GLN A 21 -0.55 6.42 6.54
N PHE A 22 0.23 7.27 5.90
CA PHE A 22 0.28 7.40 4.45
C PHE A 22 1.71 7.32 3.94
N LEU A 23 1.91 6.57 2.86
CA LEU A 23 3.13 6.59 2.06
C LEU A 23 3.04 7.75 1.07
N THR A 24 3.86 8.80 1.26
CA THR A 24 3.93 9.92 0.32
C THR A 24 4.32 9.45 -1.08
N LEU A 25 3.54 9.79 -2.11
CA LEU A 25 3.78 9.36 -3.50
C LEU A 25 5.18 9.72 -3.99
N LYS A 26 5.70 10.91 -3.62
CA LYS A 26 7.07 11.34 -3.95
C LYS A 26 8.18 10.42 -3.40
N ARG A 27 7.88 9.66 -2.34
CA ARG A 27 8.79 8.70 -1.70
C ARG A 27 8.51 7.26 -2.11
N ALA A 28 7.42 7.02 -2.82
CA ALA A 28 6.94 5.68 -3.18
C ALA A 28 7.73 5.04 -4.34
N ASN A 29 8.62 5.79 -4.99
CA ASN A 29 9.57 5.32 -6.00
C ASN A 29 10.83 4.66 -5.40
N ARG A 30 10.77 4.22 -4.15
CA ARG A 30 11.79 3.42 -3.48
C ARG A 30 11.31 1.98 -3.37
N HIS A 31 12.23 1.03 -3.42
CA HIS A 31 11.88 -0.37 -3.18
C HIS A 31 11.32 -0.54 -1.77
N GLY A 32 10.18 -1.22 -1.67
CA GLY A 32 9.55 -1.61 -0.42
C GLY A 32 9.61 -3.12 -0.23
N LEU A 33 9.47 -3.56 1.02
CA LEU A 33 9.37 -4.97 1.39
C LEU A 33 8.12 -5.18 2.24
N ILE A 34 7.24 -6.08 1.79
CA ILE A 34 6.11 -6.57 2.59
C ILE A 34 6.47 -7.97 3.06
N ALA A 35 6.67 -8.12 4.36
CA ALA A 35 7.04 -9.40 4.99
C ALA A 35 6.10 -9.71 6.15
N GLY A 36 5.97 -10.99 6.49
CA GLY A 36 5.07 -11.48 7.54
C GLY A 36 4.78 -12.97 7.39
N ALA A 37 4.19 -13.60 8.41
CA ALA A 37 3.80 -15.01 8.37
C ALA A 37 2.62 -15.26 7.42
N THR A 38 2.31 -16.53 7.11
CA THR A 38 1.09 -16.87 6.37
C THR A 38 -0.13 -16.43 7.16
N GLY A 39 -1.14 -15.85 6.49
CA GLY A 39 -2.36 -15.35 7.13
C GLY A 39 -2.26 -13.94 7.72
N THR A 40 -1.10 -13.27 7.68
CA THR A 40 -0.94 -11.89 8.21
C THR A 40 -1.25 -10.79 7.20
N GLY A 41 -2.03 -11.11 6.15
CA GLY A 41 -2.54 -10.10 5.21
C GLY A 41 -1.59 -9.64 4.10
N LYS A 42 -0.41 -10.26 3.90
CA LYS A 42 0.55 -9.85 2.84
C LYS A 42 -0.08 -9.66 1.45
N THR A 43 -0.90 -10.63 1.01
CA THR A 43 -1.57 -10.62 -0.29
C THR A 43 -2.54 -9.44 -0.40
N VAL A 44 -3.41 -9.25 0.60
CA VAL A 44 -4.35 -8.11 0.68
C VAL A 44 -3.62 -6.76 0.75
N THR A 45 -2.51 -6.68 1.48
CA THR A 45 -1.69 -5.46 1.52
C THR A 45 -1.14 -5.12 0.14
N LEU A 46 -0.62 -6.11 -0.60
CA LEU A 46 -0.09 -5.90 -1.95
C LEU A 46 -1.19 -5.45 -2.93
N GLN A 47 -2.37 -6.05 -2.86
CA GLN A 47 -3.55 -5.66 -3.66
C GLN A 47 -3.95 -4.20 -3.39
N ASN A 48 -4.13 -3.84 -2.12
CA ASN A 48 -4.50 -2.47 -1.73
C ASN A 48 -3.49 -1.42 -2.22
N LEU A 49 -2.20 -1.72 -2.12
CA LEU A 49 -1.15 -0.85 -2.64
C LEU A 49 -1.22 -0.72 -4.16
N ALA A 50 -1.35 -1.83 -4.88
CA ALA A 50 -1.46 -1.84 -6.34
C ALA A 50 -2.65 -1.00 -6.82
N GLU A 51 -3.82 -1.19 -6.21
CA GLU A 51 -5.00 -0.39 -6.54
C GLU A 51 -4.77 1.09 -6.24
N ALA A 52 -4.15 1.43 -5.10
CA ALA A 52 -3.90 2.81 -4.72
C ALA A 52 -2.91 3.49 -5.68
N PHE A 53 -1.85 2.79 -6.11
CA PHE A 53 -0.93 3.28 -7.14
C PHE A 53 -1.63 3.47 -8.49
N SER A 54 -2.47 2.53 -8.89
CA SER A 54 -3.27 2.62 -10.11
C SER A 54 -4.24 3.81 -10.08
N ARG A 55 -4.94 4.02 -8.95
CA ARG A 55 -5.80 5.19 -8.72
C ARG A 55 -5.03 6.51 -8.76
N ALA A 56 -3.76 6.51 -8.37
CA ALA A 56 -2.86 7.65 -8.48
C ALA A 56 -2.27 7.83 -9.90
N GLY A 57 -2.72 7.05 -10.90
CA GLY A 57 -2.28 7.14 -12.29
C GLY A 57 -0.96 6.43 -12.59
N THR A 58 -0.44 5.62 -11.65
CA THR A 58 0.80 4.86 -11.85
C THR A 58 0.48 3.48 -12.43
N PRO A 59 1.05 3.10 -13.59
CA PRO A 59 0.91 1.74 -14.10
C PRO A 59 1.53 0.72 -13.12
N VAL A 60 0.80 -0.35 -12.81
CA VAL A 60 1.25 -1.38 -11.87
C VAL A 60 1.32 -2.73 -12.56
N PHE A 61 2.43 -3.43 -12.36
CA PHE A 61 2.63 -4.83 -12.74
C PHE A 61 2.83 -5.65 -11.47
N LEU A 62 2.08 -6.75 -11.34
CA LEU A 62 2.22 -7.69 -10.23
C LEU A 62 2.62 -9.06 -10.77
N ALA A 63 3.68 -9.62 -10.20
CA ALA A 63 3.98 -11.03 -10.37
C ALA A 63 3.35 -11.81 -9.22
N ASP A 64 2.34 -12.61 -9.53
CA ASP A 64 1.73 -13.52 -8.57
C ASP A 64 2.29 -14.94 -8.75
N VAL A 65 3.10 -15.38 -7.79
CA VAL A 65 3.67 -16.74 -7.80
C VAL A 65 2.70 -17.76 -7.19
N LYS A 66 1.81 -17.33 -6.29
CA LYS A 66 0.92 -18.23 -5.55
C LYS A 66 -0.45 -18.37 -6.20
N GLY A 67 -0.82 -17.45 -7.08
CA GLY A 67 -2.14 -17.43 -7.73
C GLY A 67 -3.24 -16.98 -6.78
N ASP A 68 -2.92 -16.25 -5.71
CA ASP A 68 -3.86 -15.74 -4.71
C ASP A 68 -4.26 -14.28 -4.94
N LEU A 69 -3.83 -13.67 -6.04
CA LEU A 69 -4.24 -12.35 -6.54
C LEU A 69 -5.37 -12.49 -7.58
N SER A 70 -6.59 -12.85 -7.14
CA SER A 70 -7.81 -12.88 -7.98
C SER A 70 -9.07 -12.52 -7.22
#